data_AF-W1XQJ2-F1
#
_entry.id   AF-W1XQJ2-F1
#
_cell.length_a   1.000
_cell.length_b   1.000
_cell.length_c   1.000
_cell.angle_alpha   90.00
_cell.angle_beta   90.00
_cell.angle_gamma   90.00
#
_symmetry.space_group_name_H-M   'P 1'
#
loop_
_entity.id
_entity.type
_entity.pdbx_description
1 polymer ?
#
loop_
_entity_poly.entity_id
_entity_poly.type
_entity_poly.pdbx_seq_one_letter_code
_entity_poly.pdbx_strand_id
1 'polypeptide(L)'
;TVRDLQARKRLGDITPEQAEKNYIKAAVGGIMKVMSKMGISTVRSYHGAQIFEALGLNTNFINKFFVNTPTRIGGIGLGGVAHEALARFERAFKSDETVLEPGGWYGP
;
A
#
# COMPACT_ATOMS: atom_id res chain seq x y z
N THR A 1 10.20 8.25 -7.90
CA THR A 1 8.84 8.84 -7.81
C THR A 1 8.30 9.09 -9.21
N VAL A 2 7.02 9.41 -9.40
CA VAL A 2 6.44 9.69 -10.75
C VAL A 2 7.17 10.84 -11.45
N ARG A 3 7.60 11.86 -10.70
CA ARG A 3 8.43 12.96 -11.22
C ARG A 3 9.81 12.49 -11.66
N ASP A 4 10.48 11.67 -10.87
CA ASP A 4 11.79 11.08 -11.24
C ASP A 4 11.67 10.15 -12.46
N LEU A 5 10.57 9.39 -12.59
CA LEU A 5 10.30 8.60 -13.78
C LEU A 5 10.18 9.47 -15.04
N GLN A 6 9.55 10.64 -14.93
CA GLN A 6 9.46 11.57 -16.05
C GLN A 6 10.78 12.30 -16.32
N ALA A 7 11.54 12.66 -15.27
CA ALA A 7 12.88 13.24 -15.43
C ALA A 7 13.82 12.29 -16.20
N ARG A 8 13.64 10.97 -16.02
CA ARG A 8 14.34 9.91 -16.77
C ARG A 8 13.70 9.57 -18.13
N LYS A 9 12.71 10.35 -18.59
CA LYS A 9 11.95 10.16 -19.84
C LYS A 9 11.31 8.79 -19.99
N ARG A 10 10.87 8.17 -18.87
CA ARG A 10 10.25 6.83 -18.88
C ARG A 10 8.74 6.82 -19.08
N LEU A 11 8.07 7.98 -19.10
CA LEU A 11 6.61 8.07 -19.25
C LEU A 11 6.18 8.75 -20.57
N GLY A 12 7.08 8.82 -21.55
CA GLY A 12 6.84 9.46 -22.85
C GLY A 12 6.79 10.99 -22.78
N ASP A 13 6.09 11.59 -23.75
CA ASP A 13 6.03 13.05 -23.94
C ASP A 13 4.95 13.71 -23.08
N ILE A 14 5.06 13.57 -21.76
CA ILE A 14 4.18 14.23 -20.79
C ILE A 14 4.97 15.16 -19.88
N THR A 15 4.37 16.22 -19.35
CA THR A 15 5.06 17.06 -18.36
C THR A 15 5.07 16.36 -16.98
N PRO A 16 6.01 16.70 -16.07
CA PRO A 16 5.99 16.18 -14.70
C PRO A 16 4.66 16.43 -13.97
N GLU A 17 4.04 17.59 -14.21
CA GLU A 17 2.74 17.97 -13.64
C GLU A 17 1.62 17.09 -14.21
N GLN A 18 1.67 16.79 -15.50
CA GLN A 18 0.71 15.89 -16.13
C GLN A 18 0.86 14.45 -15.60
N ALA A 19 2.09 14.00 -15.38
CA ALA A 19 2.37 12.69 -14.80
C ALA A 19 1.79 12.57 -13.37
N GLU A 20 1.99 13.60 -12.55
CA GLU A 20 1.41 13.68 -11.19
C GLU A 20 -0.12 13.71 -11.22
N LYS A 21 -0.72 14.53 -12.08
CA LYS A 21 -2.18 14.60 -12.26
C LYS A 21 -2.76 13.26 -12.69
N ASN A 22 -2.08 12.54 -13.60
CA ASN A 22 -2.49 11.21 -14.04
C ASN A 22 -2.43 10.19 -12.90
N TYR A 23 -1.37 10.23 -12.09
CA TYR A 23 -1.24 9.38 -10.90
C TYR A 23 -2.37 9.62 -9.91
N ILE A 24 -2.65 10.89 -9.56
CA ILE A 24 -3.75 11.24 -8.65
C ILE A 24 -5.09 10.76 -9.21
N LYS A 25 -5.37 11.01 -10.50
CA LYS A 25 -6.60 10.54 -11.15
C LYS A 25 -6.76 9.03 -11.07
N ALA A 26 -5.68 8.28 -11.33
CA ALA A 26 -5.69 6.82 -11.24
C ALA A 26 -5.90 6.32 -9.81
N ALA A 27 -5.21 6.93 -8.82
CA ALA A 27 -5.35 6.58 -7.41
C ALA A 27 -6.77 6.84 -6.90
N VAL A 28 -7.34 8.01 -7.20
CA VAL A 28 -8.72 8.36 -6.84
C VAL A 28 -9.72 7.41 -7.51
N GLY A 29 -9.55 7.12 -8.81
CA GLY A 29 -10.39 6.15 -9.52
C GLY A 29 -10.30 4.74 -8.93
N GLY A 30 -9.11 4.31 -8.50
CA GLY A 30 -8.90 3.03 -7.81
C GLY A 30 -9.64 2.95 -6.48
N ILE A 31 -9.53 4.00 -5.65
CA ILE A 31 -10.26 4.09 -4.37
C ILE A 31 -11.77 4.03 -4.61
N MET A 32 -12.29 4.81 -5.58
CA MET A 32 -13.71 4.79 -5.93
C MET A 32 -14.17 3.40 -6.39
N LYS A 33 -13.36 2.68 -7.17
CA LYS A 33 -13.65 1.32 -7.62
C LYS A 33 -13.69 0.31 -6.47
N VAL A 34 -12.81 0.47 -5.47
CA VAL A 34 -12.83 -0.36 -4.25
C VAL A 34 -14.10 -0.09 -3.44
N MET A 35 -14.44 1.19 -3.23
CA MET A 35 -15.66 1.58 -2.51
C MET A 35 -16.93 1.07 -3.19
N SER A 36 -17.01 1.18 -4.53
CA SER A 36 -18.19 0.77 -5.30
C SER A 36 -18.44 -0.74 -5.26
N LYS A 37 -17.41 -1.57 -5.08
CA LYS A 37 -17.58 -3.04 -4.90
C LYS A 37 -18.39 -3.39 -3.66
N MET A 38 -18.37 -2.51 -2.65
CA MET A 38 -19.07 -2.68 -1.38
C MET A 38 -20.34 -1.82 -1.29
N GLY A 39 -20.72 -1.15 -2.39
CA GLY A 39 -21.91 -0.29 -2.45
C GLY A 39 -21.78 1.03 -1.70
N ILE A 40 -20.56 1.48 -1.38
CA ILE A 40 -20.34 2.74 -0.66
C ILE A 40 -20.19 3.90 -1.64
N SER A 41 -20.99 4.94 -1.44
CA SER A 41 -21.03 6.14 -2.28
C SER A 41 -20.34 7.37 -1.69
N THR A 42 -19.95 7.35 -0.40
CA THR A 42 -19.26 8.48 0.24
C THR A 42 -17.97 8.07 0.93
N VAL A 43 -16.92 8.90 0.79
CA VAL A 43 -15.60 8.66 1.41
C VAL A 43 -15.68 8.66 2.94
N ARG A 44 -16.59 9.47 3.51
CA ARG A 44 -16.81 9.53 4.95
C ARG A 44 -17.30 8.19 5.51
N SER A 45 -18.24 7.53 4.83
CA SER A 45 -18.71 6.20 5.22
C SER A 45 -17.60 5.16 5.10
N TYR A 46 -16.70 5.28 4.12
CA TYR A 46 -15.60 4.34 3.92
C TYR A 46 -14.53 4.41 5.01
N HIS A 47 -14.14 5.62 5.45
CA HIS A 47 -13.06 5.81 6.43
C HIS A 47 -13.25 5.06 7.76
N GLY A 48 -14.50 4.94 8.24
CA GLY A 48 -14.80 4.28 9.52
C GLY A 48 -15.23 2.83 9.41
N ALA A 49 -15.48 2.33 8.19
CA ALA A 49 -16.14 1.04 8.00
C ALA A 49 -15.19 -0.17 8.10
N GLN A 50 -13.87 0.04 8.09
CA GLN A 50 -12.84 -1.01 8.22
C GLN A 50 -13.14 -2.25 7.34
N ILE A 51 -13.47 -2.02 6.06
CA ILE A 51 -13.95 -3.08 5.16
C ILE A 51 -12.76 -3.84 4.57
N PHE A 52 -12.14 -4.64 5.41
CA PHE A 52 -11.09 -5.58 5.06
C PHE A 52 -11.06 -6.74 6.06
N GLU A 53 -10.44 -7.84 5.65
CA GLU A 53 -10.10 -8.96 6.53
C GLU A 53 -8.59 -9.02 6.68
N ALA A 54 -8.12 -9.21 7.89
CA ALA A 54 -6.70 -9.38 8.18
C ALA A 54 -6.31 -10.86 8.09
N LEU A 55 -5.30 -11.16 7.27
CA LEU A 55 -4.73 -12.49 7.12
C LEU A 55 -3.28 -12.48 7.60
N GLY A 56 -2.90 -13.44 8.45
CA GLY A 56 -1.53 -13.58 8.95
C GLY A 56 -1.15 -12.63 10.09
N LEU A 57 -2.13 -11.97 10.71
CA LEU A 57 -1.93 -11.13 11.90
C LEU A 57 -2.59 -11.77 13.10
N ASN A 58 -1.92 -11.79 14.26
CA ASN A 58 -2.53 -12.41 15.44
C ASN A 58 -3.63 -11.55 16.07
N THR A 59 -4.53 -12.22 16.81
CA THR A 59 -5.68 -11.60 17.46
C THR A 59 -5.30 -10.49 18.44
N ASN A 60 -4.20 -10.65 19.19
CA ASN A 60 -3.74 -9.62 20.14
C ASN A 60 -3.35 -8.31 19.43
N PHE A 61 -2.73 -8.41 18.25
CA PHE A 61 -2.36 -7.25 17.43
C PHE A 61 -3.61 -6.56 16.88
N ILE A 62 -4.54 -7.34 16.32
CA ILE A 62 -5.82 -6.84 15.80
C ILE A 62 -6.63 -6.16 16.90
N ASN A 63 -6.78 -6.80 18.07
CA ASN A 63 -7.51 -6.23 19.21
C ASN A 63 -6.91 -4.93 19.75
N LYS A 64 -5.63 -4.65 19.47
CA LYS A 64 -4.97 -3.42 19.95
C LYS A 64 -4.98 -2.30 18.91
N PHE A 65 -4.83 -2.63 17.63
CA PHE A 65 -4.57 -1.62 16.58
C PHE A 65 -5.63 -1.58 15.46
N PHE A 66 -6.41 -2.65 15.30
CA PHE A 66 -7.41 -2.81 14.24
C PHE A 66 -8.69 -3.45 14.80
N VAL A 67 -9.16 -2.93 15.94
CA VAL A 67 -10.33 -3.45 16.66
C VAL A 67 -11.48 -3.70 15.70
N ASN A 68 -12.21 -4.81 15.90
CA ASN A 68 -13.33 -5.28 15.07
C ASN A 68 -12.96 -5.74 13.64
N THR A 69 -11.68 -5.82 13.27
CA THR A 69 -11.26 -6.43 12.00
C THR A 69 -11.23 -7.96 12.13
N PRO A 70 -11.90 -8.73 11.25
CA PRO A 70 -11.81 -10.18 11.27
C PRO A 70 -10.38 -10.66 10.97
N THR A 71 -9.91 -11.67 11.71
CA THR A 71 -8.68 -12.41 11.37
C THR A 71 -8.86 -13.91 11.59
N ARG A 72 -9.17 -14.63 10.52
CA ARG A 72 -9.43 -16.09 10.60
C ARG A 72 -8.14 -16.91 10.61
N ILE A 73 -7.11 -16.38 9.95
CA ILE A 73 -5.77 -16.97 9.88
C ILE A 73 -4.86 -16.07 10.71
N GLY A 74 -4.50 -16.53 11.91
CA GLY A 74 -3.54 -15.83 12.77
C GLY A 74 -2.13 -15.80 12.17
N GLY A 75 -1.22 -15.08 12.82
CA GLY A 75 0.18 -15.06 12.38
C GLY A 75 1.03 -14.14 13.23
N ILE A 76 1.75 -13.22 12.60
CA ILE A 76 2.71 -12.37 13.29
C ILE A 76 2.00 -11.35 14.19
N GLY A 77 2.67 -11.01 15.29
CA GLY A 77 2.29 -9.91 16.16
C GLY A 77 3.18 -8.69 15.95
N LEU A 78 3.10 -7.75 16.90
CA LEU A 78 3.88 -6.49 16.84
C LEU A 78 5.39 -6.72 16.66
N GLY A 79 5.96 -7.72 17.35
CA GLY A 79 7.39 -8.04 17.24
C GLY A 79 7.80 -8.50 15.83
N GLY A 80 6.96 -9.29 15.17
CA GLY A 80 7.21 -9.72 13.78
C GLY A 80 7.10 -8.57 12.80
N VAL A 81 6.08 -7.73 12.94
CA VAL A 81 5.91 -6.51 12.13
C VAL A 81 7.09 -5.56 12.31
N ALA A 82 7.55 -5.35 13.55
CA ALA A 82 8.69 -4.51 13.86
C ALA A 82 10.00 -5.08 13.27
N HIS A 83 10.22 -6.39 13.40
CA HIS A 83 11.38 -7.06 12.81
C HIS A 83 11.40 -6.89 11.29
N GLU A 84 10.28 -7.09 10.60
CA GLU A 84 10.21 -6.92 9.15
C GLU A 84 10.43 -5.46 8.71
N ALA A 85 9.85 -4.51 9.44
CA ALA A 85 10.04 -3.09 9.19
C ALA A 85 11.53 -2.68 9.35
N LEU A 86 12.19 -3.16 10.42
CA LEU A 86 13.61 -2.91 10.65
C LEU A 86 14.49 -3.60 9.62
N ALA A 87 14.18 -4.84 9.23
CA ALA A 87 14.94 -5.54 8.18
C ALA A 87 14.86 -4.80 6.83
N ARG A 88 13.69 -4.25 6.47
CA ARG A 88 13.54 -3.40 5.26
C ARG A 88 14.32 -2.10 5.38
N PHE A 89 14.29 -1.46 6.54
CA PHE A 89 15.07 -0.26 6.82
C PHE A 89 16.57 -0.54 6.69
N GLU A 90 17.08 -1.57 7.37
CA GLU A 90 18.51 -1.92 7.31
C GLU A 90 18.97 -2.23 5.89
N ARG A 91 18.17 -2.95 5.10
CA ARG A 91 18.47 -3.18 3.68
C ARG A 91 18.61 -1.88 2.89
N ALA A 92 17.71 -0.92 3.09
CA ALA A 92 17.73 0.35 2.36
C ALA A 92 18.89 1.29 2.75
N PHE A 93 19.43 1.17 3.98
CA PHE A 93 20.47 2.07 4.49
C PHE A 93 21.88 1.44 4.55
N LYS A 94 22.00 0.10 4.47
CA LYS A 94 23.28 -0.61 4.45
C LYS A 94 23.71 -1.03 3.05
N SER A 95 22.82 -1.03 2.06
CA SER A 95 23.19 -1.35 0.68
C SER A 95 23.66 -0.09 -0.05
N ASP A 96 24.78 -0.21 -0.78
CA ASP A 96 25.22 0.78 -1.78
C ASP A 96 24.46 0.62 -3.12
N GLU A 97 23.39 -0.19 -3.14
CA GLU A 97 22.61 -0.45 -4.35
C GLU A 97 21.78 0.76 -4.74
N THR A 98 22.00 1.24 -5.97
CA THR A 98 21.31 2.40 -6.54
C THR A 98 20.03 2.04 -7.29
N VAL A 99 19.73 0.74 -7.40
CA VAL A 99 18.59 0.19 -8.13
C VAL A 99 17.76 -0.71 -7.23
N LEU A 100 16.45 -0.72 -7.44
CA LEU A 100 15.53 -1.60 -6.71
C LEU A 100 15.66 -3.03 -7.23
N GLU A 101 15.47 -4.02 -6.35
CA GLU A 101 15.30 -5.41 -6.74
C GLU A 101 14.18 -5.50 -7.81
N PRO A 102 14.37 -6.24 -8.93
CA PRO A 102 13.40 -6.29 -10.04
C PRO A 102 11.98 -6.70 -9.64
N GLY A 103 11.83 -7.33 -8.46
CA GLY A 103 10.59 -7.96 -8.02
C GLY A 103 10.26 -9.21 -8.85
N GLY A 104 9.21 -9.92 -8.44
CA GLY A 104 8.71 -11.10 -9.17
C GLY A 104 7.23 -11.40 -8.92
N TRP A 105 6.55 -10.49 -8.21
CA TRP A 105 5.13 -10.61 -7.89
C TRP A 105 4.36 -9.49 -8.60
N TYR A 106 3.56 -9.86 -9.60
CA TYR A 106 2.70 -8.95 -10.35
C TYR A 106 1.21 -9.15 -10.01
N GLY A 107 0.93 -9.97 -8.98
CA GLY A 107 -0.41 -10.44 -8.62
C GLY A 107 -0.94 -11.53 -9.56
N PRO A 108 -2.00 -12.26 -9.17
CA PRO A 108 -2.90 -12.91 -10.14
C PRO A 108 -3.68 -11.88 -10.97
#